data_AF-A0A7J2NFI4-F1
#
_entry.id   AF-A0A7J2NFI4-F1
#
_cell.length_a   1.000
_cell.length_b   1.000
_cell.length_c   1.000
_cell.angle_alpha   90.00
_cell.angle_beta   90.00
_cell.angle_gamma   90.00
#
_symmetry.space_group_name_H-M   'P 1'
#
loop_
_entity.id
_entity.type
_entity.pdbx_description
1 polymer ?
#
loop_
_entity_poly.entity_id
_entity_poly.type
_entity_poly.pdbx_seq_one_letter_code
_entity_poly.pdbx_strand_id
1 'polypeptide(L)' 'MRGLVVKKQLREIIKKQELKASKSFIKKLGDHYEKEIKETIKTAGLYCKEHRRKTLFVKDLDEAVKQKKLL' A
#
# COMPACT_ATOMS: atom_id res chain seq x y z
N MET A 1 5.61 -12.73 8.92
CA MET A 1 4.81 -11.67 9.56
C MET A 1 4.43 -10.47 8.64
N ARG A 2 4.53 -10.54 7.29
CA ARG A 2 4.45 -9.32 6.42
C ARG A 2 3.07 -8.97 5.81
N GLY A 3 2.09 -9.88 5.76
CA GLY A 3 0.72 -9.58 5.25
C GLY A 3 -0.32 -9.26 6.33
N LEU A 4 0.10 -9.16 7.59
CA LEU A 4 -0.81 -9.09 8.74
C LEU A 4 -1.25 -7.65 9.07
N VAL A 5 -0.43 -6.64 8.73
CA VAL A 5 -0.65 -5.24 9.11
C VAL A 5 -1.80 -4.62 8.32
N VAL A 6 -1.81 -4.74 6.99
CA VAL A 6 -2.86 -4.18 6.12
C VAL A 6 -4.23 -4.78 6.46
N LYS A 7 -4.29 -6.10 6.65
CA LYS A 7 -5.53 -6.80 7.03
C LYS A 7 -6.00 -6.45 8.44
N LYS A 8 -5.09 -6.14 9.37
CA LYS A 8 -5.44 -5.67 10.71
C LYS A 8 -6.06 -4.28 10.65
N GLN A 9 -5.40 -3.33 9.97
CA GLN A 9 -5.91 -1.97 9.79
C GLN A 9 -7.26 -1.97 9.05
N LEU A 10 -7.42 -2.80 8.03
CA LEU A 10 -8.70 -2.93 7.31
C LEU A 10 -9.84 -3.39 8.24
N ARG A 11 -9.58 -4.34 9.14
CA ARG A 11 -10.57 -4.78 10.14
C ARG A 11 -10.92 -3.67 11.13
N GLU A 12 -9.94 -2.87 11.55
CA GLU A 12 -10.18 -1.73 12.46
C GLU A 12 -11.03 -0.64 11.79
N ILE A 13 -10.79 -0.34 10.51
CA ILE A 13 -11.62 0.61 9.74
C ILE A 13 -13.05 0.10 9.61
N ILE A 14 -13.24 -1.16 9.21
CA ILE A 14 -14.57 -1.79 9.08
C ILE A 14 -15.33 -1.72 10.41
N LYS A 15 -14.64 -2.00 11.53
CA LYS A 15 -15.23 -1.92 12.87
C LYS A 15 -15.62 -0.49 13.25
N LYS A 16 -14.77 0.51 12.97
CA LYS A 16 -15.03 1.94 13.26
C LYS A 16 -16.21 2.49 12.44
N GLN A 17 -16.41 1.99 11.23
CA GLN A 17 -17.51 2.37 10.35
C GLN A 17 -18.79 1.55 10.59
N GLU A 18 -18.81 0.70 11.62
CA GLU A 18 -19.92 -0.20 11.96
C GLU A 18 -20.37 -1.11 10.80
N LEU A 19 -19.44 -1.41 9.88
CA LEU A 19 -19.70 -2.22 8.70
C LEU A 19 -19.57 -3.71 9.01
N LYS A 20 -20.45 -4.53 8.42
CA LYS A 20 -20.30 -5.99 8.40
C LYS A 20 -19.66 -6.41 7.08
N ALA A 21 -18.45 -6.96 7.15
CA ALA A 21 -17.73 -7.47 6.00
C ALA A 21 -17.40 -8.95 6.16
N SER A 22 -17.56 -9.72 5.08
CA SER A 22 -17.21 -11.14 5.10
C SER A 22 -15.69 -11.34 5.23
N LYS A 23 -15.26 -12.46 5.84
CA LYS A 23 -13.84 -12.81 5.92
C LYS A 23 -13.18 -12.89 4.52
N SER A 24 -13.93 -13.35 3.52
CA SER A 24 -13.49 -13.42 2.13
C SER A 24 -13.26 -12.03 1.52
N PHE A 25 -14.17 -11.09 1.77
CA PHE A 25 -14.02 -9.69 1.32
C PHE A 25 -12.77 -9.04 1.93
N ILE A 26 -12.61 -9.14 3.26
CA ILE A 26 -11.44 -8.58 3.96
C ILE A 26 -10.13 -9.18 3.42
N LYS A 27 -10.14 -10.49 3.11
CA LYS A 27 -8.98 -11.16 2.52
C LYS A 27 -8.67 -10.59 1.13
N LYS A 28 -9.63 -10.60 0.20
CA LYS A 28 -9.46 -10.10 -1.17
C LYS A 28 -9.00 -8.64 -1.20
N LEU A 29 -9.66 -7.79 -0.42
CA LEU A 29 -9.34 -6.37 -0.37
C LEU A 29 -7.96 -6.12 0.27
N GLY A 30 -7.64 -6.84 1.35
CA GLY A 30 -6.32 -6.77 1.97
C GLY A 30 -5.20 -7.24 1.05
N ASP A 31 -5.42 -8.33 0.30
CA ASP A 31 -4.45 -8.85 -0.68
C ASP A 31 -4.25 -7.85 -1.85
N HIS A 32 -5.33 -7.22 -2.31
CA HIS A 32 -5.28 -6.17 -3.33
C HIS A 32 -4.42 -4.98 -2.87
N TYR A 33 -4.70 -4.41 -1.70
CA TYR A 33 -3.91 -3.27 -1.20
C TYR A 33 -2.46 -3.65 -0.87
N GLU A 34 -2.19 -4.87 -0.40
CA GLU A 34 -0.82 -5.34 -0.18
C GLU A 34 -0.04 -5.39 -1.51
N LYS A 35 -0.68 -5.83 -2.59
CA LYS A 35 -0.10 -5.79 -3.94
C LYS A 35 0.16 -4.35 -4.39
N GLU A 36 -0.81 -3.46 -4.24
CA GLU A 36 -0.67 -2.05 -4.63
C GLU A 36 0.48 -1.35 -3.91
N ILE A 37 0.62 -1.58 -2.60
CA ILE A 37 1.72 -1.03 -1.78
C ILE A 37 3.08 -1.56 -2.27
N LYS A 38 3.19 -2.87 -2.52
CA LYS A 38 4.43 -3.48 -3.02
C LYS A 38 4.85 -2.90 -4.37
N GLU A 39 3.91 -2.71 -5.28
CA GLU A 39 4.18 -2.09 -6.58
C GLU A 39 4.60 -0.63 -6.44
N THR A 40 3.94 0.13 -5.56
CA THR A 40 4.29 1.54 -5.30
C THR A 40 5.71 1.68 -4.75
N ILE A 41 6.09 0.83 -3.79
CA ILE A 41 7.46 0.79 -3.24
C ILE A 41 8.46 0.41 -4.34
N LYS A 42 8.10 -0.52 -5.23
CA LYS A 42 8.96 -0.90 -6.37
C LYS A 42 9.17 0.29 -7.31
N THR A 43 8.12 1.03 -7.65
CA THR A 43 8.19 2.24 -8.49
C THR A 43 9.04 3.32 -7.82
N ALA A 44 8.84 3.59 -6.53
CA ALA A 44 9.66 4.53 -5.77
C ALA A 44 11.15 4.11 -5.76
N GLY A 45 11.42 2.80 -5.68
CA GLY A 45 12.77 2.25 -5.79
C GLY A 45 13.40 2.50 -7.17
N LEU A 46 12.62 2.53 -8.25
CA LEU A 46 13.09 2.93 -9.58
C LEU A 46 13.45 4.43 -9.60
N TYR A 47 12.59 5.30 -9.06
CA TYR A 47 12.89 6.72 -8.91
C TYR A 47 14.19 6.97 -8.14
N CYS A 48 14.36 6.28 -7.01
CA CYS A 48 15.60 6.37 -6.23
C CYS A 48 16.84 6.05 -7.08
N LYS A 49 16.77 5.00 -7.92
CA LYS A 49 17.85 4.59 -8.82
C LYS A 49 18.08 5.59 -9.96
N GLU A 50 17.03 6.10 -10.58
CA GLU A 50 17.13 7.11 -11.66
C GLU A 50 17.84 8.38 -11.17
N HIS A 51 17.56 8.78 -9.92
CA HIS A 51 18.23 9.88 -9.27
C HIS A 51 19.58 9.52 -8.63
N ARG A 52 20.16 8.35 -8.97
CA ARG A 52 21.46 7.83 -8.47
C ARG A 52 21.60 7.81 -6.95
N ARG A 53 20.49 7.67 -6.23
CA ARG A 53 20.46 7.59 -4.76
C ARG A 53 20.47 6.13 -4.30
N LYS A 54 21.18 5.87 -3.20
CA LYS A 54 21.21 4.55 -2.53
C LYS A 54 20.12 4.40 -1.47
N THR A 55 19.57 5.52 -1.00
CA THR A 55 18.54 5.57 0.05
C THR A 55 17.24 6.08 -0.56
N LEU A 56 16.16 5.32 -0.32
CA LEU A 56 14.80 5.71 -0.70
C LEU A 56 14.33 6.85 0.21
N PHE A 57 13.86 7.96 -0.36
CA PHE A 57 13.31 9.08 0.39
C PHE A 57 11.79 9.14 0.26
N VAL A 58 11.15 9.84 1.20
CA VAL A 58 9.70 10.07 1.18
C VAL A 58 9.23 10.69 -0.14
N LYS A 59 10.00 11.65 -0.69
CA LYS A 59 9.69 12.26 -2.00
C LYS A 59 9.63 11.27 -3.17
N ASP A 60 10.33 10.13 -3.08
CA ASP A 60 10.29 9.08 -4.12
C ASP A 60 9.00 8.27 -4.02
N LEU A 61 8.49 8.08 -2.80
CA LEU A 61 7.20 7.49 -2.55
C LEU A 61 6.08 8.44 -3.02
N ASP A 62 6.19 9.74 -2.74
CA ASP A 62 5.23 10.74 -3.17
C ASP A 62 5.11 10.78 -4.70
N GLU A 63 6.25 10.74 -5.41
CA GLU A 63 6.26 10.73 -6.87
C GLU A 63 5.67 9.42 -7.44
N ALA A 64 5.99 8.28 -6.83
CA ALA A 64 5.41 6.99 -7.21
C ALA A 64 3.89 6.95 -7.00
N VAL A 65 3.36 7.58 -5.95
CA VAL A 65 1.91 7.68 -5.69
C VAL A 65 1.24 8.59 -6.71
N LYS A 66 1.83 9.75 -7.04
CA LYS A 66 1.29 10.67 -8.06
C LYS A 66 1.14 9.99 -9.42
N GLN A 67 2.12 9.20 -9.83
CA GLN A 67 2.08 8.52 -11.13
C GLN A 67 1.03 7.42 -11.24
N LYS A 68 0.69 6.77 -10.12
CA LYS A 68 -0.41 5.81 -10.09
C LYS A 68 -1.79 6.46 -10.24
N LYS A 69 -1.91 7.80 -10.34
CA LYS A 69 -3.19 8.53 -10.33
C LYS A 69 -4.12 8.09 -9.19
N LEU A 70 -3.53 7.85 -8.01
CA LEU A 70 -4.31 7.59 -6.78
C LEU A 70 -4.94 8.87 -6.19
N LEU A 71 -5.04 9.93 -6.99
CA LEU A 71 -5.74 11.18 -6.75
C LEU A 71 -6.50 11.59 -8.01
#